data_AF-A0A2V6QJS0-F1
#
_entry.id   AF-A0A2V6QJS0-F1
#
_cell.length_a   1.000
_cell.length_b   1.000
_cell.length_c   1.000
_cell.angle_alpha   90.00
_cell.angle_beta   90.00
_cell.angle_gamma   90.00
#
_symmetry.space_group_name_H-M   'P 1'
#
loop_
_entity.id
_entity.type
_entity.pdbx_description
1 polymer ?
#
loop_
_entity_poly.entity_id
_entity_poly.type
_entity_poly.pdbx_seq_one_letter_code
_entity_poly.pdbx_strand_id
1 'polypeptide(L)'
;MGQYDRHVFVCTSGETCPTQGDTEKYVKMLRAGAQKAGRSDIRINKSGCFSQCGHGPMIVVYPEDVWYAGVQESDLDEIVTSHIIGGVPVERLRYDPDVKGPNKIDVESNGAPAGHAAAPHAAASGPGWKRVCSAGEVPANGMKEFPVGGLNVLIVNTGAGFVAYQALCPHEAVRLEDGVHDGSILTCLEHMWQFDIHTGAALGDAETGLKGYRLKEERGELYVSLEG
;
A
#
# COMPACT_ATOMS: atom_id res chain seq x y z
N MET A 1 -6.15 -20.68 24.64
CA MET A 1 -6.14 -19.22 24.90
C MET A 1 -4.81 -18.71 24.37
N GLY A 2 -4.81 -17.63 23.58
CA GLY A 2 -3.58 -17.10 22.97
C GLY A 2 -2.60 -16.56 24.02
N GLN A 3 -1.36 -16.27 23.62
CA GLN A 3 -0.31 -15.78 24.54
C GLN A 3 -0.65 -14.41 25.18
N TYR A 4 -1.54 -13.64 24.56
CA TYR A 4 -1.95 -12.31 25.01
C TYR A 4 -3.47 -12.16 24.87
N ASP A 5 -4.10 -11.50 25.83
CA ASP A 5 -5.53 -11.21 25.85
C ASP A 5 -5.89 -10.03 24.93
N ARG A 6 -4.95 -9.10 24.74
CA ARG A 6 -5.10 -7.97 23.80
C ARG A 6 -3.89 -7.75 22.94
N HIS A 7 -4.14 -7.40 21.68
CA HIS A 7 -3.11 -6.91 20.76
C HIS A 7 -3.47 -5.49 20.31
N VAL A 8 -2.50 -4.59 20.43
CA VAL A 8 -2.63 -3.20 19.98
C VAL A 8 -1.60 -2.96 18.90
N PHE A 9 -2.04 -2.48 17.74
CA PHE A 9 -1.15 -2.10 16.65
C PHE A 9 -1.25 -0.61 16.38
N VAL A 10 -0.09 0.03 16.27
CA VAL A 10 0.03 1.44 15.88
C VAL A 10 0.57 1.47 14.44
N CYS A 11 -0.09 2.21 13.56
CA CYS A 11 0.39 2.43 12.20
C CYS A 11 1.60 3.37 12.24
N THR A 12 2.81 2.83 12.08
CA THR A 12 4.07 3.61 12.19
C THR A 12 4.77 3.82 10.85
N SER A 13 4.09 3.53 9.74
CA SER A 13 4.65 3.64 8.39
C SER A 13 3.61 4.16 7.40
N GLY A 14 4.02 4.37 6.15
CA GLY A 14 3.25 5.07 5.13
C GLY A 14 3.49 6.58 5.14
N GLU A 15 2.85 7.28 4.22
CA GLU A 15 3.12 8.70 3.95
C GLU A 15 2.46 9.67 4.95
N THR A 16 1.46 9.20 5.70
CA THR A 16 0.57 10.07 6.49
C THR A 16 0.67 9.86 8.01
N CYS A 17 0.47 8.65 8.53
CA CYS A 17 0.47 8.43 9.98
C CYS A 17 1.75 8.94 10.69
N PRO A 18 2.97 8.71 10.19
CA PRO A 18 4.19 9.25 10.81
C PRO A 18 4.35 10.77 10.71
N THR A 19 3.62 11.43 9.80
CA THR A 19 3.67 12.89 9.60
C THR A 19 2.58 13.62 10.38
N GLN A 20 1.53 12.90 10.80
CA GLN A 20 0.38 13.42 11.54
C GLN A 20 0.51 13.22 13.07
N GLY A 21 1.54 12.52 13.51
CA GLY A 21 1.89 12.36 14.92
C GLY A 21 3.20 11.60 15.10
N ASP A 22 3.82 11.73 16.28
CA ASP A 22 5.02 10.95 16.64
C ASP A 22 4.61 9.50 17.00
N THR A 23 4.31 8.71 15.97
CA THR A 23 3.82 7.33 16.11
C THR A 23 4.80 6.41 16.85
N GLU A 24 6.10 6.72 16.80
CA GLU A 24 7.13 6.05 17.59
C GLU A 24 6.98 6.35 19.09
N LYS A 25 6.73 7.61 19.44
CA LYS A 25 6.39 8.01 20.81
C LYS A 25 5.06 7.39 21.27
N TYR A 26 4.08 7.25 20.38
CA TYR A 26 2.78 6.65 20.74
C TYR A 26 2.97 5.20 21.20
N VAL A 27 3.74 4.41 20.44
CA VAL A 27 4.08 3.03 20.82
C VAL A 27 4.78 2.97 22.18
N LYS A 28 5.70 3.89 22.46
CA LYS A 28 6.39 3.97 23.76
C LYS A 28 5.43 4.29 24.90
N MET A 29 4.55 5.27 24.72
CA MET A 29 3.59 5.70 25.73
C MET A 29 2.57 4.61 26.05
N LEU A 30 1.98 3.97 25.02
CA LEU A 30 1.06 2.86 25.21
C LEU A 30 1.72 1.69 25.97
N ARG A 31 2.96 1.33 25.61
CA ARG A 31 3.72 0.25 26.28
C ARG A 31 4.01 0.59 27.74
N ALA A 32 4.45 1.81 28.00
CA ALA A 32 4.68 2.28 29.36
C ALA A 32 3.38 2.26 30.19
N GLY A 33 2.25 2.62 29.58
CA GLY A 33 0.92 2.55 30.19
C GLY A 33 0.52 1.13 30.60
N ALA A 34 0.61 0.17 29.68
CA ALA A 34 0.33 -1.24 29.98
C ALA A 34 1.28 -1.82 31.04
N GLN A 35 2.58 -1.49 30.96
CA GLN A 35 3.58 -1.91 31.95
C GLN A 35 3.30 -1.34 33.34
N LYS A 36 2.96 -0.05 33.44
CA LYS A 36 2.62 0.63 34.70
C LYS A 36 1.38 0.00 35.36
N ALA A 37 0.45 -0.51 34.56
CA ALA A 37 -0.72 -1.24 35.03
C ALA A 37 -0.44 -2.72 35.36
N GLY A 38 0.81 -3.20 35.19
CA GLY A 38 1.18 -4.59 35.46
C GLY A 38 0.58 -5.60 34.48
N ARG A 39 0.15 -5.16 33.30
CA ARG A 39 -0.54 -6.00 32.29
C ARG A 39 0.46 -6.61 31.31
N SER A 40 0.96 -7.80 31.62
CA SER A 40 1.85 -8.60 30.75
C SER A 40 1.12 -9.36 29.64
N ASP A 41 -0.20 -9.43 29.74
CA ASP A 41 -1.15 -10.05 28.81
C ASP A 41 -1.56 -9.12 27.65
N ILE A 42 -0.98 -7.92 27.57
CA ILE A 42 -1.25 -6.93 26.52
C ILE A 42 -0.01 -6.74 25.66
N ARG A 43 -0.13 -7.00 24.35
CA ARG A 43 0.97 -6.83 23.40
C ARG A 43 0.75 -5.61 22.52
N ILE A 44 1.66 -4.63 22.61
CA ILE A 44 1.64 -3.43 21.77
C ILE A 44 2.75 -3.49 20.71
N ASN A 45 2.37 -3.45 19.45
CA ASN A 45 3.25 -3.57 18.28
C ASN A 45 3.18 -2.36 17.36
N LYS A 46 4.28 -2.19 16.63
CA LYS A 46 4.31 -1.37 15.43
C LYS A 46 3.69 -2.15 14.29
N SER A 47 3.11 -1.44 13.34
CA SER A 47 2.59 -2.02 12.11
C SER A 47 3.11 -1.31 10.87
N GLY A 48 3.09 -2.04 9.75
CA GLY A 48 3.02 -1.49 8.40
C GLY A 48 1.84 -0.52 8.22
N CYS A 49 1.76 0.11 7.06
CA CYS A 49 0.64 0.99 6.72
C CYS A 49 -0.67 0.20 6.75
N PHE A 50 -1.71 0.75 7.37
CA PHE A 50 -3.05 0.14 7.38
C PHE A 50 -3.87 0.44 6.11
N SER A 51 -3.31 1.17 5.16
CA SER A 51 -4.03 1.66 3.96
C SER A 51 -5.24 2.55 4.27
N GLN A 52 -5.29 3.14 5.48
CA GLN A 52 -6.32 4.10 5.91
C GLN A 52 -5.82 5.54 5.88
N CYS A 53 -4.92 5.85 4.94
CA CYS A 53 -4.33 7.19 4.79
C CYS A 53 -5.40 8.29 4.75
N GLY A 54 -5.08 9.41 5.38
CA GLY A 54 -5.98 10.55 5.53
C GLY A 54 -6.79 10.58 6.84
N HIS A 55 -6.79 9.49 7.61
CA HIS A 55 -7.42 9.39 8.94
C HIS A 55 -6.40 9.25 10.08
N GLY A 56 -5.11 9.33 9.80
CA GLY A 56 -4.07 9.07 10.79
C GLY A 56 -3.93 10.14 11.87
N PRO A 57 -3.15 9.85 12.92
CA PRO A 57 -2.55 8.55 13.25
C PRO A 57 -3.58 7.48 13.61
N MET A 58 -3.33 6.24 13.18
CA MET A 58 -4.24 5.10 13.34
C MET A 58 -3.75 4.11 14.41
N ILE A 59 -4.66 3.60 15.24
CA ILE A 59 -4.42 2.52 16.21
C ILE A 59 -5.56 1.50 16.10
N VAL A 60 -5.26 0.21 16.14
CA VAL A 60 -6.28 -0.86 16.23
C VAL A 60 -6.04 -1.72 17.47
N VAL A 61 -7.12 -2.11 18.14
CA VAL A 61 -7.13 -2.97 19.32
C VAL A 61 -7.96 -4.22 19.05
N TYR A 62 -7.33 -5.37 19.22
CA TYR A 62 -7.94 -6.71 19.14
C TYR A 62 -8.02 -7.35 20.54
N PRO A 63 -9.01 -8.24 20.78
CA PRO A 63 -9.92 -8.85 19.79
C PRO A 63 -11.17 -8.03 19.44
N GLU A 64 -11.41 -6.88 20.06
CA GLU A 64 -12.65 -6.09 19.85
C GLU A 64 -12.77 -5.44 18.46
N ASP A 65 -11.71 -5.49 17.64
CA ASP A 65 -11.64 -4.85 16.32
C ASP A 65 -12.02 -3.36 16.36
N VAL A 66 -11.51 -2.67 17.39
CA VAL A 66 -11.75 -1.24 17.57
C VAL A 66 -10.61 -0.47 16.94
N TRP A 67 -10.96 0.36 15.97
CA TRP A 67 -10.06 1.25 15.26
C TRP A 67 -10.21 2.68 15.77
N TYR A 68 -9.09 3.33 16.02
CA TYR A 68 -9.00 4.74 16.36
C TYR A 68 -8.32 5.50 15.23
N ALA A 69 -8.91 6.64 14.88
CA ALA A 69 -8.43 7.55 13.86
C ALA A 69 -8.18 8.94 14.46
N GLY A 70 -7.32 9.73 13.82
CA GLY A 70 -7.01 11.10 14.21
C GLY A 70 -6.36 11.22 15.59
N VAL A 71 -5.77 10.13 16.11
CA VAL A 71 -5.28 10.05 17.48
C VAL A 71 -4.20 11.10 17.73
N GLN A 72 -4.37 11.91 18.76
CA GLN A 72 -3.37 12.85 19.24
C GLN A 72 -2.60 12.26 20.42
N GLU A 73 -1.45 12.85 20.73
CA GLU A 73 -0.63 12.39 21.87
C GLU A 73 -1.39 12.46 23.20
N SER A 74 -2.23 13.50 23.36
CA SER A 74 -3.07 13.70 24.54
C SER A 74 -4.14 12.63 24.73
N ASP A 75 -4.50 11.89 23.68
CA ASP A 75 -5.54 10.86 23.73
C ASP A 75 -4.99 9.52 24.26
N LEU A 76 -3.67 9.33 24.25
CA LEU A 76 -3.05 8.04 24.52
C LEU A 76 -3.29 7.53 25.95
N ASP A 77 -3.33 8.43 26.94
CA ASP A 77 -3.61 8.06 28.33
C ASP A 77 -5.05 7.55 28.49
N GLU A 78 -6.01 8.18 27.82
CA GLU A 78 -7.41 7.75 27.80
C GLU A 78 -7.58 6.40 27.09
N ILE A 79 -6.94 6.22 25.92
CA ILE A 79 -6.95 4.94 25.18
C ILE A 79 -6.38 3.81 26.05
N VAL A 80 -5.29 4.07 26.79
CA VAL A 80 -4.68 3.10 27.69
C VAL A 80 -5.62 2.75 28.84
N THR A 81 -6.09 3.76 29.56
CA THR A 81 -6.83 3.57 30.81
C THR A 81 -8.24 3.07 30.58
N SER A 82 -8.98 3.67 29.64
CA SER A 82 -10.36 3.30 29.33
C SER A 82 -10.42 1.99 28.54
N HIS A 83 -9.70 1.90 27.42
CA HIS A 83 -9.90 0.79 26.50
C HIS A 83 -8.93 -0.37 26.73
N ILE A 84 -7.62 -0.12 26.63
CA ILE A 84 -6.62 -1.19 26.65
C ILE A 84 -6.64 -1.93 28.00
N ILE A 85 -6.77 -1.19 29.11
CA ILE A 85 -6.84 -1.77 30.46
C ILE A 85 -8.29 -2.04 30.86
N GLY A 86 -9.16 -1.03 30.73
CA GLY A 86 -10.54 -1.05 31.24
C GLY A 86 -11.57 -1.72 30.34
N GLY A 87 -11.22 -2.03 29.09
CA GLY A 87 -12.11 -2.69 28.12
C GLY A 87 -13.23 -1.82 27.55
N VAL A 88 -13.20 -0.50 27.79
CA VAL A 88 -14.23 0.45 27.31
C VAL A 88 -13.64 1.33 26.20
N PRO A 89 -14.10 1.18 24.94
CA PRO A 89 -13.64 2.00 23.82
C PRO A 89 -13.86 3.50 24.00
N VAL A 90 -12.95 4.31 23.43
CA VAL A 90 -13.06 5.77 23.41
C VAL A 90 -13.84 6.19 22.18
N GLU A 91 -15.17 6.19 22.27
CA GLU A 91 -16.06 6.34 21.09
C GLU A 91 -15.81 7.60 20.27
N ARG A 92 -15.39 8.72 20.87
CA ARG A 92 -15.09 9.97 20.15
C ARG A 92 -13.91 9.85 19.16
N LEU A 93 -13.06 8.85 19.33
CA LEU A 93 -11.89 8.58 18.47
C LEU A 93 -12.15 7.45 17.49
N ARG A 94 -13.34 6.81 17.56
CA ARG A 94 -13.64 5.63 16.77
C ARG A 94 -13.57 5.98 15.29
N TYR A 95 -12.82 5.17 14.56
CA TYR A 95 -12.73 5.28 13.12
C TYR A 95 -14.09 4.95 12.50
N ASP A 96 -14.56 5.87 11.65
CA ASP A 96 -15.74 5.69 10.81
C ASP A 96 -15.27 5.63 9.35
N PRO A 97 -15.46 4.49 8.65
CA PRO A 97 -15.03 4.35 7.27
C PRO A 97 -15.80 5.22 6.29
N ASP A 98 -17.02 5.65 6.65
CA ASP A 98 -17.87 6.48 5.80
C ASP A 98 -17.55 7.99 5.95
N VAL A 99 -16.78 8.36 6.97
CA VAL A 99 -16.37 9.74 7.23
C VAL A 99 -14.93 9.95 6.78
N LYS A 100 -14.75 10.81 5.77
CA LYS A 100 -13.41 11.20 5.30
C LYS A 100 -12.65 11.94 6.41
N GLY A 101 -11.45 11.45 6.71
CA GLY A 101 -10.55 12.12 7.62
C GLY A 101 -10.05 13.46 7.07
N PRO A 102 -9.60 14.38 7.95
CA PRO A 102 -9.25 15.75 7.58
C PRO A 102 -8.08 15.84 6.58
N ASN A 103 -7.34 14.74 6.40
CA ASN A 103 -6.21 14.65 5.50
C ASN A 103 -6.53 13.84 4.22
N LYS A 104 -7.79 13.44 4.00
CA LYS A 104 -8.26 12.92 2.70
C LYS A 104 -8.70 14.10 1.85
N ILE A 105 -7.97 14.34 0.76
CA ILE A 105 -8.38 15.29 -0.28
C ILE A 105 -9.65 14.74 -0.94
N ASP A 106 -10.68 15.57 -1.10
CA ASP A 106 -11.93 15.17 -1.74
C ASP A 106 -11.68 14.79 -3.20
N VAL A 107 -11.79 13.49 -3.50
CA VAL A 107 -12.18 13.04 -4.84
C VAL A 107 -13.68 13.26 -4.97
N GLU A 108 -14.08 14.45 -5.43
CA GLU A 108 -15.42 14.63 -5.98
C GLU A 108 -15.53 13.88 -7.32
N SER A 109 -16.67 13.26 -7.52
CA SER A 109 -17.07 12.48 -8.69
C SER A 109 -17.13 13.32 -9.97
N ASN A 110 -16.02 13.45 -10.69
CA ASN A 110 -15.93 13.29 -12.16
C ASN A 110 -14.49 13.62 -12.63
N GLY A 111 -13.87 12.66 -13.31
CA GLY A 111 -12.64 12.89 -14.07
C GLY A 111 -11.38 12.42 -13.34
N ALA A 112 -10.61 11.60 -14.05
CA ALA A 112 -9.23 11.28 -13.73
C ALA A 112 -8.46 12.53 -13.23
N PRO A 113 -7.56 12.41 -12.23
CA PRO A 113 -6.81 13.56 -11.78
C PRO A 113 -5.95 14.11 -12.92
N ALA A 114 -6.21 15.38 -13.25
CA ALA A 114 -5.39 16.16 -14.16
C ALA A 114 -3.95 16.20 -13.64
N GLY A 115 -3.03 16.00 -14.59
CA GLY A 115 -1.65 15.65 -14.35
C GLY A 115 -0.84 16.65 -13.54
N HIS A 116 0.16 16.10 -12.87
CA HIS A 116 1.42 16.82 -12.69
C HIS A 116 2.00 17.03 -14.09
N ALA A 117 2.07 18.29 -14.52
CA ALA A 117 2.70 18.65 -15.76
C ALA A 117 4.17 18.23 -15.74
N ALA A 118 4.53 17.24 -16.55
CA ALA A 118 5.90 17.06 -17.00
C ALA A 118 6.09 17.84 -18.31
N ALA A 119 7.01 18.80 -18.28
CA ALA A 119 7.45 19.56 -19.44
C ALA A 119 8.02 18.62 -20.53
N PRO A 120 8.03 19.04 -21.81
CA PRO A 120 8.32 18.16 -22.92
C PRO A 120 9.83 17.96 -23.06
N HIS A 121 10.25 16.70 -23.19
CA HIS A 121 11.45 16.37 -23.94
C HIS A 121 11.20 15.14 -24.81
N ALA A 122 10.86 15.39 -26.07
CA ALA A 122 11.15 14.46 -27.16
C ALA A 122 12.69 14.35 -27.32
N ALA A 123 13.33 13.26 -27.74
CA ALA A 123 12.92 12.01 -28.38
C ALA A 123 13.93 10.89 -27.94
N ALA A 124 13.66 9.59 -28.09
CA ALA A 124 13.72 8.88 -29.38
C ALA A 124 12.74 7.70 -29.45
N SER A 125 11.61 7.88 -30.14
CA SER A 125 10.77 6.78 -30.62
C SER A 125 11.43 6.17 -31.84
N GLY A 126 12.23 5.13 -31.66
CA GLY A 126 12.54 4.20 -32.76
C GLY A 126 11.24 3.50 -33.22
N PRO A 127 11.16 3.00 -34.47
CA PRO A 127 10.00 2.24 -34.91
C PRO A 127 9.74 1.07 -33.93
N GLY A 128 8.54 1.02 -33.36
CA GLY A 128 8.08 -0.05 -32.46
C GLY A 128 8.31 0.15 -30.95
N TRP A 129 8.99 1.22 -30.51
CA TRP A 129 9.17 1.54 -29.07
C TRP A 129 8.30 2.72 -28.65
N LYS A 130 7.57 2.57 -27.54
CA LYS A 130 6.72 3.60 -26.96
C LYS A 130 7.21 3.94 -25.56
N ARG A 131 7.36 5.24 -25.28
CA ARG A 131 7.69 5.72 -23.94
C ARG A 131 6.55 5.37 -22.96
N VAL A 132 6.91 4.94 -21.76
CA VAL A 132 5.99 4.64 -20.66
C VAL A 132 6.04 5.73 -19.61
N CYS A 133 7.14 5.80 -18.85
CA CYS A 133 7.32 6.69 -17.71
C CYS A 133 8.82 6.90 -17.43
N SER A 134 9.14 7.78 -16.50
CA SER A 134 10.48 7.81 -15.91
C SER A 134 10.67 6.63 -14.93
N ALA A 135 11.89 6.14 -14.76
CA ALA A 135 12.20 5.02 -13.86
C ALA A 135 11.86 5.34 -12.39
N GLY A 136 11.93 6.61 -11.99
CA GLY A 136 11.62 7.06 -10.63
C GLY A 136 10.12 7.02 -10.29
N GLU A 137 9.23 6.92 -11.28
CA GLU A 137 7.78 6.82 -11.06
C GLU A 137 7.33 5.44 -10.55
N VAL A 138 8.22 4.45 -10.62
CA VAL A 138 7.98 3.10 -10.10
C VAL A 138 9.08 2.77 -9.08
N PRO A 139 8.85 3.04 -7.79
CA PRO A 139 9.84 2.80 -6.74
C PRO A 139 10.33 1.34 -6.70
N ALA A 140 11.52 1.12 -6.14
CA ALA A 140 12.04 -0.23 -5.96
C ALA A 140 11.05 -1.12 -5.20
N ASN A 141 10.82 -2.33 -5.71
CA ASN A 141 9.82 -3.27 -5.22
C ASN A 141 8.36 -2.77 -5.35
N GLY A 142 8.12 -1.81 -6.23
CA GLY A 142 6.79 -1.34 -6.59
C GLY A 142 6.40 -1.73 -8.00
N MET A 143 5.12 -1.56 -8.31
CA MET A 143 4.58 -1.72 -9.65
C MET A 143 3.53 -0.64 -9.92
N LYS A 144 3.35 -0.29 -11.20
CA LYS A 144 2.42 0.76 -11.60
C LYS A 144 1.88 0.55 -13.02
N GLU A 145 0.60 0.84 -13.21
CA GLU A 145 -0.10 0.76 -14.48
C GLU A 145 0.06 2.06 -15.29
N PHE A 146 0.32 1.94 -16.60
CA PHE A 146 0.46 3.07 -17.50
C PHE A 146 -0.29 2.84 -18.83
N PRO A 147 -1.06 3.84 -19.33
CA PRO A 147 -1.65 3.79 -20.65
C PRO A 147 -0.58 4.02 -21.73
N VAL A 148 -0.38 3.04 -22.61
CA VAL A 148 0.63 3.07 -23.67
C VAL A 148 0.03 2.56 -24.97
N GLY A 149 -0.12 3.43 -25.96
CA GLY A 149 -0.53 3.03 -27.30
C GLY A 149 -1.92 2.37 -27.40
N GLY A 150 -2.85 2.71 -26.50
CA GLY A 150 -4.21 2.16 -26.46
C GLY A 150 -4.37 0.90 -25.60
N LEU A 151 -3.29 0.42 -24.97
CA LEU A 151 -3.30 -0.65 -23.98
C LEU A 151 -2.85 -0.11 -22.63
N ASN A 152 -3.17 -0.83 -21.56
CA ASN A 152 -2.56 -0.58 -20.25
C ASN A 152 -1.44 -1.61 -20.00
N VAL A 153 -0.28 -1.08 -19.61
CA VAL A 153 0.93 -1.85 -19.34
C VAL A 153 1.27 -1.69 -17.86
N LEU A 154 1.47 -2.81 -17.18
CA LEU A 154 2.02 -2.84 -15.83
C LEU A 154 3.54 -2.82 -15.93
N ILE A 155 4.17 -1.86 -15.27
CA ILE A 155 5.62 -1.85 -15.02
C ILE A 155 5.85 -2.36 -13.61
N VAL A 156 6.71 -3.37 -13.47
CA VAL A 156 7.12 -3.92 -12.17
C VAL A 156 8.61 -3.63 -11.97
N ASN A 157 8.96 -3.02 -10.85
CA ASN A 157 10.34 -2.78 -10.43
C ASN A 157 10.77 -3.84 -9.42
N THR A 158 11.64 -4.76 -9.84
CA THR A 158 12.12 -5.86 -9.00
C THR A 158 13.22 -5.46 -8.01
N GLY A 159 13.61 -4.18 -7.98
CA GLY A 159 14.79 -3.69 -7.30
C GLY A 159 16.10 -3.96 -8.05
N ALA A 160 16.16 -5.01 -8.88
CA ALA A 160 17.29 -5.30 -9.78
C ALA A 160 17.09 -4.75 -11.20
N GLY A 161 15.86 -4.44 -11.58
CA GLY A 161 15.50 -3.89 -12.88
C GLY A 161 14.00 -3.80 -13.06
N PHE A 162 13.56 -3.56 -14.30
CA PHE A 162 12.15 -3.42 -14.65
C PHE A 162 11.70 -4.52 -15.60
N VAL A 163 10.45 -4.94 -15.45
CA VAL A 163 9.74 -5.81 -16.39
C VAL A 163 8.38 -5.20 -16.71
N ALA A 164 7.80 -5.58 -17.85
CA ALA A 164 6.54 -5.03 -18.33
C ALA A 164 5.57 -6.15 -18.73
N TYR A 165 4.32 -6.05 -18.28
CA TYR A 165 3.26 -7.02 -18.56
C TYR A 165 1.94 -6.35 -18.95
N GLN A 166 0.98 -7.13 -19.44
CA GLN A 166 -0.43 -6.72 -19.44
C GLN A 166 -0.87 -6.27 -18.04
N ALA A 167 -1.69 -5.23 -17.94
CA ALA A 167 -2.10 -4.68 -16.64
C ALA A 167 -3.18 -5.48 -15.92
N LEU A 168 -3.91 -6.34 -16.63
CA LEU A 168 -5.03 -7.10 -16.09
C LEU A 168 -4.67 -8.58 -15.98
N CYS A 169 -5.09 -9.19 -14.88
CA CYS A 169 -4.95 -10.61 -14.62
C CYS A 169 -5.67 -11.41 -15.72
N PRO A 170 -5.03 -12.41 -16.34
CA PRO A 170 -5.64 -13.20 -17.40
C PRO A 170 -6.80 -14.09 -16.92
N HIS A 171 -7.02 -14.21 -15.60
CA HIS A 171 -8.16 -14.93 -15.02
C HIS A 171 -9.49 -14.17 -15.24
N GLU A 172 -9.68 -13.05 -14.54
CA GLU A 172 -10.95 -12.28 -14.56
C GLU A 172 -10.72 -10.77 -14.74
N ALA A 173 -9.67 -10.41 -15.46
CA ALA A 173 -9.36 -9.02 -15.82
C ALA A 173 -9.21 -8.07 -14.62
N VAL A 174 -8.86 -8.60 -13.45
CA VAL A 174 -8.56 -7.81 -12.24
C VAL A 174 -7.24 -7.06 -12.43
N ARG A 175 -7.17 -5.83 -11.93
CA ARG A 175 -5.97 -5.00 -12.02
C ARG A 175 -4.83 -5.61 -11.21
N LEU A 176 -3.71 -5.86 -11.88
CA LEU A 176 -2.52 -6.44 -11.24
C LEU A 176 -1.76 -5.42 -10.41
N GLU A 177 -1.90 -4.11 -10.68
CA GLU A 177 -1.33 -3.04 -9.85
C GLU A 177 -1.86 -3.06 -8.41
N ASP A 178 -3.09 -3.55 -8.20
CA ASP A 178 -3.70 -3.69 -6.87
C ASP A 178 -3.22 -4.97 -6.14
N GLY A 179 -2.34 -5.76 -6.78
CA GLY A 179 -1.74 -6.96 -6.22
C GLY A 179 -0.51 -6.71 -5.34
N VAL A 180 0.27 -7.76 -5.11
CA VAL A 180 1.55 -7.68 -4.39
C VAL A 180 2.64 -8.44 -5.10
N HIS A 181 3.90 -8.04 -4.91
CA HIS A 181 5.03 -8.81 -5.36
C HIS A 181 6.20 -8.74 -4.39
N ASP A 182 7.05 -9.77 -4.39
CA ASP A 182 8.25 -9.86 -3.54
C ASP A 182 9.57 -9.70 -4.35
N GLY A 183 9.44 -9.38 -5.64
CA GLY A 183 10.56 -9.27 -6.57
C GLY A 183 10.85 -10.56 -7.35
N SER A 184 10.25 -11.69 -6.95
CA SER A 184 10.26 -12.97 -7.68
C SER A 184 8.87 -13.39 -8.14
N ILE A 185 7.86 -13.24 -7.27
CA ILE A 185 6.47 -13.65 -7.53
C ILE A 185 5.55 -12.44 -7.46
N LEU A 186 4.72 -12.27 -8.49
CA LEU A 186 3.59 -11.34 -8.50
C LEU A 186 2.30 -12.11 -8.21
N THR A 187 1.53 -11.64 -7.23
CA THR A 187 0.27 -12.25 -6.79
C THR A 187 -0.89 -11.30 -7.01
N CYS A 188 -1.88 -11.75 -7.78
CA CYS A 188 -3.18 -11.10 -7.88
C CYS A 188 -3.98 -11.39 -6.61
N LEU A 189 -4.44 -10.36 -5.89
CA LEU A 189 -5.07 -10.55 -4.57
C LEU A 189 -6.55 -10.95 -4.60
N GLU A 190 -7.22 -10.92 -5.75
CA GLU A 190 -8.63 -11.33 -5.84
C GLU A 190 -8.79 -12.84 -5.75
N HIS A 191 -8.02 -13.57 -6.56
CA HIS A 191 -8.13 -15.04 -6.71
C HIS A 191 -6.79 -15.75 -6.48
N MET A 192 -5.78 -15.03 -5.97
CA MET A 192 -4.47 -15.55 -5.59
C MET A 192 -3.66 -16.19 -6.72
N TRP A 193 -3.95 -15.85 -7.99
CA TRP A 193 -3.11 -16.28 -9.10
C TRP A 193 -1.72 -15.66 -9.00
N GLN A 194 -0.71 -16.51 -9.15
CA GLN A 194 0.69 -16.15 -9.00
C GLN A 194 1.45 -16.29 -10.31
N PHE A 195 2.41 -15.40 -10.53
CA PHE A 195 3.22 -15.35 -11.73
C PHE A 195 4.68 -15.11 -11.37
N ASP A 196 5.58 -15.80 -12.06
CA ASP A 196 7.01 -15.50 -12.00
C ASP A 196 7.26 -14.14 -12.66
N ILE A 197 7.87 -13.20 -11.94
CA ILE A 197 8.05 -11.82 -12.41
C ILE A 197 9.06 -11.73 -13.55
N HIS A 198 10.00 -12.65 -13.67
CA HIS A 198 11.07 -12.57 -14.67
C HIS A 198 10.63 -13.12 -16.03
N THR A 199 9.70 -14.06 -16.02
CA THR A 199 9.26 -14.79 -17.22
C THR A 199 7.79 -14.55 -17.56
N GLY A 200 6.99 -14.12 -16.60
CA GLY A 200 5.53 -14.05 -16.70
C GLY A 200 4.85 -15.42 -16.60
N ALA A 201 5.60 -16.50 -16.33
CA ALA A 201 5.04 -17.85 -16.27
C ALA A 201 4.03 -17.97 -15.13
N ALA A 202 2.96 -18.72 -15.38
CA ALA A 202 2.00 -19.09 -14.35
C ALA A 202 2.68 -19.96 -13.27
N LEU A 203 2.32 -19.72 -12.01
CA LEU A 203 2.75 -20.50 -10.86
C LEU A 203 1.54 -21.02 -10.08
N GLY A 204 1.72 -22.16 -9.42
CA GLY A 204 0.66 -22.76 -8.59
C GLY A 204 -0.58 -23.10 -9.41
N ASP A 205 -1.72 -22.55 -8.99
CA ASP A 205 -3.04 -22.80 -9.59
C ASP A 205 -3.35 -21.90 -10.80
N ALA A 206 -2.44 -20.99 -11.17
CA ALA A 206 -2.63 -20.16 -12.35
C ALA A 206 -2.57 -21.02 -13.63
N GLU A 207 -3.59 -20.92 -14.48
CA GLU A 207 -3.72 -21.77 -15.67
C GLU A 207 -2.98 -21.18 -16.89
N THR A 208 -2.72 -19.87 -16.89
CA THR A 208 -2.03 -19.17 -17.98
C THR A 208 -1.14 -18.06 -17.45
N GLY A 209 -0.01 -17.81 -18.12
CA GLY A 209 0.94 -16.76 -17.77
C GLY A 209 0.52 -15.36 -18.22
N LEU A 210 1.32 -14.38 -17.82
CA LEU A 210 1.19 -12.98 -18.23
C LEU A 210 1.78 -12.75 -19.62
N LYS A 211 1.09 -11.96 -20.45
CA LYS A 211 1.70 -11.39 -21.65
C LYS A 211 2.75 -10.35 -21.27
N GLY A 212 4.02 -10.68 -21.50
CA GLY A 212 5.15 -9.76 -21.33
C GLY A 212 5.33 -8.82 -22.52
N TYR A 213 5.85 -7.62 -22.25
CA TYR A 213 6.31 -6.68 -23.26
C TYR A 213 7.81 -6.48 -23.13
N ARG A 214 8.51 -6.36 -24.26
CA ARG A 214 9.93 -6.00 -24.21
C ARG A 214 10.05 -4.61 -23.62
N LEU A 215 10.95 -4.44 -22.67
CA LEU A 215 11.23 -3.19 -21.99
C LEU A 215 12.70 -2.82 -22.19
N LYS A 216 12.97 -1.51 -22.29
CA LYS A 216 14.31 -0.95 -22.17
C LYS A 216 14.28 0.31 -21.32
N GLU A 217 15.39 0.58 -20.65
CA GLU A 217 15.65 1.83 -19.96
C GLU A 217 16.71 2.62 -20.73
N GLU A 218 16.43 3.89 -21.02
CA GLU A 218 17.39 4.79 -21.66
C GLU A 218 17.38 6.14 -20.93
N ARG A 219 18.51 6.50 -20.31
CA ARG A 219 18.68 7.78 -19.59
C ARG A 219 17.61 8.02 -18.50
N GLY A 220 17.24 6.96 -17.78
CA GLY A 220 16.23 7.02 -16.72
C GLY A 220 14.78 7.02 -17.22
N GLU A 221 14.55 6.79 -18.51
CA GLU A 221 13.21 6.68 -19.10
C GLU A 221 12.94 5.23 -19.53
N LEU A 222 11.74 4.75 -19.24
CA LEU A 222 11.29 3.41 -19.59
C LEU A 222 10.49 3.44 -20.91
N TYR A 223 10.81 2.49 -21.77
CA TYR A 223 10.15 2.28 -23.06
C TYR A 223 9.74 0.83 -23.20
N VAL A 224 8.60 0.59 -23.85
CA VAL A 224 8.13 -0.75 -24.18
C VAL A 224 7.91 -0.92 -25.66
N SER A 225 8.13 -2.14 -26.14
CA SER A 225 7.68 -2.57 -27.46
C SER A 225 6.43 -3.41 -27.29
N LEU A 226 5.32 -2.92 -27.82
CA LEU A 226 4.02 -3.60 -27.78
C LEU A 226 3.91 -4.70 -28.84
N GLU A 227 4.89 -4.78 -29.74
CA GLU A 227 5.03 -5.83 -30.74
C GLU A 227 5.84 -6.98 -30.10
N GLY A 228 5.10 -8.00 -29.70
CA GLY A 228 5.54 -9.27 -29.14
C GLY A 228 4.52 -10.34 -29.46
#